data_AF-A0A139CY02-F1
#
_entry.id   AF-A0A139CY02-F1
#
_cell.length_a   1.000
_cell.length_b   1.000
_cell.length_c   1.000
_cell.angle_alpha   90.00
_cell.angle_beta   90.00
_cell.angle_gamma   90.00
#
_symmetry.space_group_name_H-M   'P 1'
#
loop_
_entity.id
_entity.type
_entity.pdbx_description
1 polymer ?
#
loop_
_entity_poly.entity_id
_entity_poly.type
_entity_poly.pdbx_seq_one_letter_code
_entity_poly.pdbx_strand_id
1 'polypeptide(L)'
;GKPLLRVKKIKKISANLKQSAPSMDSVIKANQSSLKRIESNAVNMIKGIGNDPAYSSFLVNVSFSGGKDSLVALDLARRALDASRLRAIFLNTGIEFPETVQFAHEFCNANGIELIEKKAENAFWDNVESFGPPGKDFRWCCKVCKLGPANSAFESCSAENPCLAIDGKRKYESFSRQETAATEANPFVPGQLNVFPIRQWRAIEVWLYIYWKNLAYNPLYDMGFERVGCYLCPSTLECEFERVRQLFPGLYERWMAYLQKWTASKGLPPEYAEYGFWRWQQHPPKMLALAKQLGIAITPVETEDFSISAVSGHSVCSGGDFSVEARIRGVSLSEAADVMRMLGNVVYSPEMGVVLIKSRSCTVKFFASGNLKVTAADRKVADRMYRNACLQLLRIARCSGCGVCLNACTRGSIELKNGKIKIHDSCTGCGKCNESCVVVRYANRIIPDI
;
A
#
# COMPACT_ATOMS: atom_id res chain seq x y z
N GLY A 1 -8.17 -27.25 -24.04
CA GLY A 1 -8.48 -26.45 -25.23
C GLY A 1 -8.35 -24.98 -24.91
N LYS A 2 -7.76 -24.17 -25.79
CA LYS A 2 -7.68 -22.70 -25.60
C LYS A 2 -9.11 -22.13 -25.55
N PRO A 3 -9.42 -21.18 -24.65
CA PRO A 3 -10.74 -20.55 -24.62
C PRO A 3 -10.99 -19.83 -25.96
N LEU A 4 -12.05 -20.24 -26.66
CA LEU A 4 -12.48 -19.66 -27.92
C LEU A 4 -13.23 -18.35 -27.62
N LEU A 5 -12.55 -17.23 -27.81
CA LEU A 5 -13.11 -15.91 -27.61
C LEU A 5 -14.11 -15.61 -28.74
N ARG A 6 -15.40 -15.86 -28.49
CA ARG A 6 -16.48 -15.59 -29.46
C ARG A 6 -16.88 -14.12 -29.39
N VAL A 7 -16.39 -13.33 -30.35
CA VAL A 7 -16.85 -11.95 -30.54
C VAL A 7 -18.20 -11.97 -31.23
N LYS A 8 -19.28 -11.74 -30.47
CA LYS A 8 -20.64 -11.63 -31.01
C LYS A 8 -20.95 -10.16 -31.32
N LYS A 9 -21.25 -9.86 -32.59
CA LYS A 9 -21.72 -8.52 -32.99
C LYS A 9 -23.12 -8.31 -32.40
N ILE A 10 -23.22 -7.52 -31.32
CA ILE A 10 -24.47 -7.33 -30.57
C ILE A 10 -25.48 -6.48 -31.35
N LYS A 11 -25.02 -5.50 -32.14
CA LYS A 11 -25.87 -4.66 -32.99
C LYS A 11 -25.05 -4.03 -34.13
N LYS A 12 -25.62 -3.88 -35.32
CA LYS A 12 -25.02 -3.05 -36.39
C LYS A 12 -25.39 -1.60 -36.07
N ILE A 13 -24.50 -0.88 -35.37
CA ILE A 13 -24.68 0.54 -35.09
C ILE A 13 -24.18 1.30 -36.32
N SER A 14 -25.10 1.88 -37.10
CA SER A 14 -24.74 2.90 -38.09
C SER A 14 -24.53 4.22 -37.36
N ALA A 15 -23.29 4.46 -36.90
CA ALA A 15 -22.90 5.74 -36.32
C ALA A 15 -22.05 6.48 -37.35
N ASN A 16 -22.52 7.64 -37.80
CA ASN A 16 -21.68 8.57 -38.54
C ASN A 16 -20.86 9.34 -37.50
N LEU A 17 -19.56 9.08 -37.45
CA LEU A 17 -18.64 9.88 -36.66
C LEU A 17 -18.59 11.29 -37.27
N LYS A 18 -18.72 12.32 -36.44
CA LYS A 18 -18.47 13.69 -36.90
C LYS A 18 -17.02 13.78 -37.36
N GLN A 19 -16.79 14.41 -38.51
CA GLN A 19 -15.43 14.59 -39.05
C GLN A 19 -14.60 15.59 -38.24
N SER A 20 -15.23 16.51 -37.53
CA SER A 20 -14.56 17.49 -36.65
C SER A 20 -14.30 16.93 -35.25
N ALA A 21 -13.15 17.25 -34.67
CA ALA A 21 -12.89 16.99 -33.25
C ALA A 21 -13.94 17.71 -32.37
N PRO A 22 -14.64 17.00 -31.47
CA PRO A 22 -15.65 17.62 -30.62
C PRO A 22 -15.01 18.50 -29.54
N SER A 23 -15.65 19.63 -29.21
CA SER A 23 -15.31 20.41 -28.02
C SER A 23 -15.69 19.66 -26.74
N MET A 24 -15.06 19.99 -25.60
CA MET A 24 -15.42 19.41 -24.30
C MET A 24 -16.90 19.64 -23.96
N ASP A 25 -17.43 20.83 -24.26
CA ASP A 25 -18.87 21.13 -24.08
C ASP A 25 -19.77 20.20 -24.89
N SER A 26 -19.37 19.88 -26.12
CA SER A 26 -20.11 18.93 -26.96
C SER A 26 -20.11 17.53 -26.35
N VAL A 27 -18.97 17.10 -25.78
CA VAL A 27 -18.85 15.82 -25.07
C VAL A 27 -19.72 15.80 -23.82
N ILE A 28 -19.69 16.87 -23.01
CA ILE A 28 -20.51 16.99 -21.80
C ILE A 28 -21.99 16.96 -22.17
N LYS A 29 -22.42 17.75 -23.16
CA LYS A 29 -23.82 17.81 -23.62
C LYS A 29 -24.31 16.44 -24.08
N ALA A 30 -23.48 15.69 -24.81
CA ALA A 30 -23.82 14.34 -25.24
C ALA A 30 -23.97 13.33 -24.08
N ASN A 31 -23.26 13.54 -22.97
CA ASN A 31 -23.25 12.65 -21.81
C ASN A 31 -24.12 13.14 -20.63
N GLN A 32 -24.77 14.30 -20.76
CA GLN A 32 -25.41 15.00 -19.64
C GLN A 32 -26.49 14.17 -18.94
N SER A 33 -27.29 13.39 -19.67
CA SER A 33 -28.32 12.52 -19.08
C SER A 33 -27.70 11.43 -18.19
N SER A 34 -26.59 10.84 -18.63
CA SER A 34 -25.84 9.84 -17.85
C SER A 34 -25.17 10.48 -16.63
N LEU A 35 -24.56 11.67 -16.79
CA LEU A 35 -23.93 12.42 -15.70
C LEU A 35 -24.93 12.80 -14.60
N LYS A 36 -26.11 13.32 -14.99
CA LYS A 36 -27.20 13.61 -14.05
C LYS A 36 -27.62 12.37 -13.27
N ARG A 37 -27.77 11.22 -13.94
CA ARG A 37 -28.16 9.96 -13.28
C ARG A 37 -27.13 9.50 -12.25
N ILE A 38 -25.84 9.48 -12.60
CA ILE A 38 -24.80 9.03 -11.67
C ILE A 38 -24.61 10.01 -10.51
N GLU A 39 -24.76 11.32 -10.74
CA GLU A 39 -24.78 12.34 -9.70
C GLU A 39 -25.95 12.11 -8.74
N SER A 40 -27.18 12.01 -9.25
CA SER A 40 -28.36 11.80 -8.40
C SER A 40 -28.24 10.53 -7.56
N ASN A 41 -27.73 9.44 -8.13
CA ASN A 41 -27.51 8.20 -7.38
C ASN A 41 -26.52 8.39 -6.22
N ALA A 42 -25.39 9.05 -6.48
CA ALA A 42 -24.39 9.34 -5.46
C ALA A 42 -24.91 10.28 -4.36
N VAL A 43 -25.56 11.38 -4.76
CA VAL A 43 -26.15 12.35 -3.83
C VAL A 43 -27.25 11.70 -2.98
N ASN A 44 -28.13 10.89 -3.57
CA ASN A 44 -29.19 10.20 -2.84
C ASN A 44 -28.63 9.16 -1.85
N MET A 45 -27.55 8.45 -2.20
CA MET A 45 -26.86 7.55 -1.28
C MET A 45 -26.30 8.32 -0.08
N ILE A 46 -25.59 9.43 -0.31
CA ILE A 46 -25.02 10.25 0.78
C ILE A 46 -26.13 10.83 1.64
N LYS A 47 -27.20 11.38 1.04
CA LYS A 47 -28.36 11.91 1.76
C LYS A 47 -29.04 10.85 2.62
N GLY A 48 -29.27 9.66 2.05
CA GLY A 48 -29.93 8.56 2.75
C GLY A 48 -29.17 8.14 3.99
N ILE A 49 -27.86 7.94 3.88
CA ILE A 49 -27.01 7.52 5.02
C ILE A 49 -26.80 8.69 6.00
N GLY A 50 -26.53 9.89 5.49
CA GLY A 50 -26.24 11.06 6.33
C GLY A 50 -27.45 11.61 7.10
N ASN A 51 -28.67 11.27 6.70
CA ASN A 51 -29.90 11.65 7.40
C ASN A 51 -30.55 10.49 8.17
N ASP A 52 -29.94 9.30 8.14
CA ASP A 52 -30.35 8.21 9.00
C ASP A 52 -30.24 8.67 10.48
N PRO A 53 -31.24 8.40 11.33
CA PRO A 53 -31.20 8.77 12.75
C PRO A 53 -29.94 8.32 13.50
N ALA A 54 -29.29 7.24 13.05
CA ALA A 54 -28.03 6.76 13.61
C ALA A 54 -26.83 7.67 13.29
N TYR A 55 -26.94 8.55 12.28
CA TYR A 55 -25.84 9.40 11.79
C TYR A 55 -26.19 10.89 11.67
N SER A 56 -27.46 11.26 11.74
CA SER A 56 -27.96 12.61 11.43
C SER A 56 -27.44 13.69 12.38
N SER A 57 -27.11 13.33 13.63
CA SER A 57 -26.50 14.22 14.62
C SER A 57 -24.98 14.34 14.51
N PHE A 58 -24.33 13.54 13.65
CA PHE A 58 -22.87 13.47 13.57
C PHE A 58 -22.31 14.18 12.34
N LEU A 59 -21.04 14.58 12.48
CA LEU A 59 -20.24 15.18 11.41
C LEU A 59 -19.87 14.12 10.39
N VAL A 60 -19.89 14.53 9.12
CA VAL A 60 -19.52 13.70 7.98
C VAL A 60 -18.15 14.14 7.48
N ASN A 61 -17.19 13.24 7.62
CA ASN A 61 -15.81 13.47 7.22
C ASN A 61 -15.63 13.02 5.77
N VAL A 62 -14.99 13.84 4.94
CA VAL A 62 -14.66 13.48 3.56
C VAL A 62 -13.15 13.28 3.47
N SER A 63 -12.71 12.10 3.06
CA SER A 63 -11.29 11.82 2.85
C SER A 63 -10.81 12.55 1.60
N PHE A 64 -10.19 13.72 1.80
CA PHE A 64 -9.83 14.64 0.73
C PHE A 64 -8.32 14.65 0.51
N SER A 65 -7.84 13.96 -0.53
CA SER A 65 -6.41 13.85 -0.84
C SER A 65 -5.91 14.90 -1.84
N GLY A 66 -6.76 15.85 -2.25
CA GLY A 66 -6.48 16.76 -3.37
C GLY A 66 -6.48 16.09 -4.75
N GLY A 67 -6.91 14.82 -4.87
CA GLY A 67 -7.03 14.12 -6.15
C GLY A 67 -8.42 14.30 -6.80
N LYS A 68 -8.54 13.99 -8.09
CA LYS A 68 -9.80 14.10 -8.86
C LYS A 68 -10.96 13.30 -8.24
N ASP A 69 -10.67 12.10 -7.75
CA ASP A 69 -11.70 11.20 -7.21
C ASP A 69 -12.19 11.72 -5.84
N SER A 70 -11.28 12.18 -4.97
CA SER A 70 -11.63 12.78 -3.69
C SER A 70 -12.31 14.15 -3.83
N LEU A 71 -11.94 14.93 -4.87
CA LEU A 71 -12.59 16.18 -5.22
C LEU A 71 -14.06 15.96 -5.57
N VAL A 72 -14.36 14.98 -6.44
CA VAL A 72 -15.74 14.65 -6.80
C VAL A 72 -16.51 14.12 -5.59
N ALA A 73 -15.89 13.30 -4.73
CA ALA A 73 -16.53 12.83 -3.51
C ALA A 73 -16.90 13.99 -2.57
N LEU A 74 -16.03 15.00 -2.43
CA LEU A 74 -16.28 16.21 -1.64
C LEU A 74 -17.39 17.09 -2.24
N ASP A 75 -17.38 17.31 -3.56
CA ASP A 75 -18.45 18.08 -4.23
C ASP A 75 -19.82 17.38 -4.09
N LEU A 76 -19.87 16.06 -4.27
CA LEU A 76 -21.09 15.27 -4.08
C LEU A 76 -21.59 15.34 -2.64
N ALA A 77 -20.69 15.30 -1.64
CA ALA A 77 -21.05 15.45 -0.24
C ALA A 77 -21.67 16.83 0.05
N ARG A 78 -21.09 17.91 -0.50
CA ARG A 78 -21.63 19.28 -0.37
C ARG A 78 -22.99 19.49 -1.02
N ARG A 79 -23.27 18.78 -2.10
CA ARG A 79 -24.60 18.77 -2.74
C ARG A 79 -25.61 17.94 -1.95
N ALA A 80 -25.12 17.02 -1.13
CA ALA A 80 -25.94 16.10 -0.36
C ALA A 80 -26.31 16.64 1.01
N LEU A 81 -25.37 17.26 1.73
CA LEU A 81 -25.50 17.63 3.13
C LEU A 81 -25.17 19.11 3.35
N ASP A 82 -25.67 19.66 4.46
CA ASP A 82 -25.33 21.03 4.86
C ASP A 82 -23.83 21.18 5.12
N ALA A 83 -23.25 22.30 4.69
CA ALA A 83 -21.82 22.54 4.77
C ALA A 83 -21.28 22.50 6.22
N SER A 84 -22.09 22.92 7.20
CA SER A 84 -21.75 22.87 8.63
C SER A 84 -21.58 21.45 9.17
N ARG A 85 -22.08 20.43 8.44
CA ARG A 85 -21.92 19.01 8.80
C ARG A 85 -20.70 18.38 8.14
N LEU A 86 -20.03 19.07 7.22
CA LEU A 86 -18.95 18.51 6.40
C LEU A 86 -17.59 18.98 6.85
N ARG A 87 -16.66 18.04 6.97
CA ARG A 87 -15.23 18.31 7.16
C ARG A 87 -14.42 17.58 6.12
N ALA A 88 -13.44 18.25 5.52
CA ALA A 88 -12.44 17.60 4.68
C ALA A 88 -11.29 17.13 5.56
N ILE A 89 -10.91 15.86 5.44
CA ILE A 89 -9.75 15.29 6.14
C ILE A 89 -8.62 15.14 5.13
N PHE A 90 -7.53 15.88 5.33
CA PHE A 90 -6.32 15.78 4.53
C PHE A 90 -5.18 15.18 5.35
N LEU A 91 -4.71 14.01 4.91
CA LEU A 91 -3.57 13.33 5.53
C LEU A 91 -2.30 13.73 4.79
N ASN A 92 -1.62 14.74 5.31
CA ASN A 92 -0.38 15.23 4.72
C ASN A 92 0.78 14.32 5.14
N THR A 93 1.28 13.55 4.18
CA THR A 93 2.36 12.57 4.41
C THR A 93 3.74 13.18 4.60
N GLY A 94 3.90 14.50 4.44
CA GLY A 94 5.20 15.17 4.41
C GLY A 94 5.98 14.96 3.10
N ILE A 95 5.44 14.15 2.19
CA ILE A 95 6.03 13.81 0.88
C ILE A 95 5.00 13.98 -0.26
N GLU A 96 3.98 14.81 -0.04
CA GLU A 96 3.07 15.25 -1.10
C GLU A 96 3.75 16.30 -2.00
N PHE A 97 3.21 16.53 -3.19
CA PHE A 97 3.59 17.68 -4.00
C PHE A 97 3.15 18.99 -3.32
N PRO A 98 3.95 20.08 -3.36
CA PRO A 98 3.55 21.39 -2.87
C PRO A 98 2.20 21.87 -3.43
N GLU A 99 1.98 21.65 -4.72
CA GLU A 99 0.74 21.99 -5.44
C GLU A 99 -0.47 21.25 -4.87
N THR A 100 -0.30 20.01 -4.41
CA THR A 100 -1.38 19.22 -3.81
C THR A 100 -1.78 19.78 -2.45
N VAL A 101 -0.78 20.15 -1.64
CA VAL A 101 -1.02 20.78 -0.34
C VAL A 101 -1.72 22.12 -0.54
N GLN A 102 -1.17 22.98 -1.40
CA GLN A 102 -1.75 24.27 -1.73
C GLN A 102 -3.18 24.14 -2.26
N PHE A 103 -3.41 23.26 -3.24
CA PHE A 103 -4.75 22.99 -3.77
C PHE A 103 -5.74 22.56 -2.69
N ALA A 104 -5.33 21.70 -1.76
CA ALA A 104 -6.21 21.24 -0.69
C ALA A 104 -6.65 22.40 0.22
N HIS A 105 -5.72 23.26 0.62
CA HIS A 105 -6.01 24.45 1.44
C HIS A 105 -6.89 25.46 0.68
N GLU A 106 -6.50 25.85 -0.53
CA GLU A 106 -7.20 26.84 -1.33
C GLU A 106 -8.61 26.38 -1.70
N PHE A 107 -8.76 25.12 -2.12
CA PHE A 107 -10.07 24.57 -2.47
C PHE A 107 -11.02 24.57 -1.28
N CYS A 108 -10.57 24.12 -0.11
CA CYS A 108 -11.42 24.11 1.09
C CYS A 108 -11.77 25.53 1.55
N ASN A 109 -10.80 26.45 1.58
CA ASN A 109 -11.00 27.84 1.97
C ASN A 109 -12.00 28.56 1.03
N ALA A 110 -11.80 28.46 -0.28
CA ALA A 110 -12.67 29.08 -1.29
C ALA A 110 -14.11 28.57 -1.26
N ASN A 111 -14.33 27.41 -0.63
CA ASN A 111 -15.63 26.74 -0.57
C ASN A 111 -16.25 26.70 0.83
N GLY A 112 -15.63 27.36 1.82
CA GLY A 112 -16.12 27.41 3.21
C GLY A 112 -16.16 26.04 3.89
N ILE A 113 -15.22 25.15 3.56
CA ILE A 113 -15.13 23.79 4.10
C ILE A 113 -14.04 23.76 5.16
N GLU A 114 -14.35 23.26 6.35
CA GLU A 114 -13.33 23.02 7.37
C GLU A 114 -12.36 21.92 6.90
N LEU A 115 -11.07 22.27 6.83
CA LEU A 115 -9.99 21.33 6.49
C LEU A 115 -9.27 20.89 7.76
N ILE A 116 -9.44 19.63 8.14
CA ILE A 116 -8.66 18.98 9.18
C ILE A 116 -7.44 18.34 8.54
N GLU A 117 -6.29 19.00 8.69
CA GLU A 117 -5.01 18.48 8.23
C GLU A 117 -4.32 17.71 9.36
N LYS A 118 -3.89 16.47 9.08
CA LYS A 118 -3.00 15.70 9.96
C LYS A 118 -1.69 15.43 9.25
N LYS A 119 -0.59 15.90 9.85
CA LYS A 119 0.75 15.85 9.28
C LYS A 119 1.52 14.65 9.82
N ALA A 120 2.21 13.94 8.93
CA ALA A 120 3.19 12.92 9.29
C ALA A 120 4.58 13.49 9.60
N GLU A 121 4.77 14.81 9.44
CA GLU A 121 6.05 15.49 9.64
C GLU A 121 7.19 14.78 8.86
N ASN A 122 8.31 14.47 9.54
CA ASN A 122 9.46 13.77 8.95
C ASN A 122 9.36 12.25 8.98
N ALA A 123 8.21 11.66 9.33
CA ALA A 123 8.10 10.22 9.59
C ALA A 123 8.56 9.34 8.41
N PHE A 124 8.43 9.79 7.16
CA PHE A 124 9.01 9.08 6.02
C PHE A 124 10.54 9.01 6.12
N TRP A 125 11.20 10.15 6.30
CA TRP A 125 12.66 10.26 6.32
C TRP A 125 13.28 9.61 7.56
N ASP A 126 12.59 9.65 8.69
CA ASP A 126 13.04 8.99 9.92
C ASP A 126 13.04 7.46 9.80
N ASN A 127 12.21 6.91 8.90
CA ASN A 127 12.02 5.46 8.75
C ASN A 127 12.70 4.88 7.50
N VAL A 128 12.98 5.69 6.48
CA VAL A 128 13.51 5.21 5.19
C VAL A 128 14.88 4.52 5.34
N GLU A 129 15.75 5.04 6.21
CA GLU A 129 17.06 4.44 6.49
C GLU A 129 16.95 3.05 7.15
N SER A 130 15.87 2.82 7.91
CA SER A 130 15.58 1.53 8.55
C SER A 130 14.98 0.54 7.55
N PHE A 131 13.93 0.93 6.82
CA PHE A 131 13.17 0.01 5.96
C PHE A 131 13.70 -0.12 4.52
N GLY A 132 14.54 0.81 4.09
CA GLY A 132 14.90 0.97 2.68
C GLY A 132 13.79 1.66 1.87
N PRO A 133 14.01 1.84 0.56
CA PRO A 133 13.03 2.48 -0.31
C PRO A 133 11.70 1.69 -0.32
N PRO A 134 10.54 2.37 -0.30
CA PRO A 134 9.25 1.70 -0.41
C PRO A 134 9.11 1.04 -1.78
N GLY A 135 8.46 -0.14 -1.82
CA GLY A 135 8.16 -0.87 -3.06
C GLY A 135 6.65 -0.98 -3.30
N LYS A 136 6.23 -1.33 -4.53
CA LYS A 136 4.83 -1.60 -4.88
C LYS A 136 4.24 -2.75 -4.04
N ASP A 137 5.09 -3.67 -3.64
CA ASP A 137 4.82 -4.87 -2.83
C ASP A 137 5.14 -4.70 -1.33
N PHE A 138 5.82 -3.61 -0.95
CA PHE A 138 6.28 -3.30 0.40
C PHE A 138 6.11 -1.81 0.70
N ARG A 139 4.88 -1.41 1.04
CA ARG A 139 4.43 -0.02 1.16
C ARG A 139 4.37 0.44 2.62
N TRP A 140 5.46 0.24 3.36
CA TRP A 140 5.59 0.62 4.76
C TRP A 140 5.27 2.11 4.98
N CYS A 141 5.60 2.97 4.00
CA CYS A 141 5.33 4.40 4.04
C CYS A 141 3.84 4.74 4.17
N CYS A 142 2.93 3.92 3.62
CA CYS A 142 1.49 4.13 3.80
C CYS A 142 1.07 3.94 5.26
N LYS A 143 1.70 3.00 5.98
CA LYS A 143 1.37 2.74 7.39
C LYS A 143 1.87 3.89 8.27
N VAL A 144 3.13 4.26 8.09
CA VAL A 144 3.79 5.28 8.90
C VAL A 144 3.23 6.67 8.59
N CYS A 145 3.09 7.02 7.31
CA CYS A 145 2.78 8.39 6.90
C CYS A 145 1.29 8.66 6.70
N LYS A 146 0.44 7.63 6.52
CA LYS A 146 -1.02 7.82 6.34
C LYS A 146 -1.83 7.26 7.49
N LEU A 147 -1.63 5.99 7.84
CA LEU A 147 -2.46 5.35 8.86
C LEU A 147 -2.19 5.88 10.27
N GLY A 148 -0.92 6.11 10.63
CA GLY A 148 -0.56 6.72 11.91
C GLY A 148 -1.30 8.04 12.17
N PRO A 149 -1.16 9.04 11.27
CA PRO A 149 -1.89 10.31 11.39
C PRO A 149 -3.41 10.17 11.29
N ALA A 150 -3.92 9.23 10.48
CA ALA A 150 -5.36 9.02 10.30
C ALA A 150 -6.08 8.67 11.60
N ASN A 151 -5.47 7.89 12.49
CA ASN A 151 -6.06 7.53 13.78
C ASN A 151 -6.40 8.79 14.59
N SER A 152 -5.56 9.82 14.53
CA SER A 152 -5.80 11.09 15.21
C SER A 152 -6.87 11.98 14.56
N ALA A 153 -7.20 11.73 13.28
CA ALA A 153 -8.19 12.51 12.53
C ALA A 153 -9.63 12.13 12.90
N PHE A 154 -9.83 10.92 13.42
CA PHE A 154 -11.13 10.37 13.78
C PHE A 154 -11.24 10.06 15.28
N GLU A 155 -10.43 10.70 16.15
CA GLU A 155 -10.42 10.46 17.60
C GLU A 155 -11.79 10.60 18.26
N SER A 156 -12.65 11.48 17.74
CA SER A 156 -14.01 11.65 18.26
C SER A 156 -14.94 10.49 17.90
N CYS A 157 -14.55 9.60 16.98
CA CYS A 157 -15.37 8.52 16.48
C CYS A 157 -15.21 7.27 17.36
N SER A 158 -16.30 6.79 17.93
CA SER A 158 -16.34 5.59 18.76
C SER A 158 -17.61 4.79 18.53
N ALA A 159 -17.74 3.62 19.17
CA ALA A 159 -18.98 2.87 19.15
C ALA A 159 -20.16 3.65 19.75
N GLU A 160 -19.91 4.49 20.77
CA GLU A 160 -20.93 5.36 21.36
C GLU A 160 -21.15 6.66 20.57
N ASN A 161 -20.18 7.07 19.73
CA ASN A 161 -20.23 8.28 18.91
C ASN A 161 -19.85 7.95 17.45
N PRO A 162 -20.73 7.28 16.68
CA PRO A 162 -20.40 6.83 15.35
C PRO A 162 -20.22 8.00 14.39
N CYS A 163 -19.42 7.79 13.34
CA CYS A 163 -19.13 8.82 12.35
C CYS A 163 -19.17 8.27 10.92
N LEU A 164 -19.43 9.16 9.97
CA LEU A 164 -19.39 8.83 8.55
C LEU A 164 -18.08 9.31 7.92
N ALA A 165 -17.53 8.49 7.03
CA ALA A 165 -16.39 8.84 6.20
C ALA A 165 -16.71 8.61 4.72
N ILE A 166 -16.76 9.67 3.94
CA ILE A 166 -16.95 9.60 2.49
C ILE A 166 -15.58 9.49 1.82
N ASP A 167 -15.42 8.51 0.93
CA ASP A 167 -14.17 8.22 0.24
C ASP A 167 -14.42 8.05 -1.28
N GLY A 168 -13.48 8.57 -2.07
CA GLY A 168 -13.49 8.52 -3.53
C GLY A 168 -13.05 7.19 -4.15
N LYS A 169 -12.97 6.08 -3.39
CA LYS A 169 -12.61 4.76 -3.94
C LYS A 169 -13.55 4.32 -5.08
N ARG A 170 -12.96 3.77 -6.14
CA ARG A 170 -13.68 3.21 -7.30
C ARG A 170 -13.27 1.77 -7.57
N LYS A 171 -14.24 0.95 -7.97
CA LYS A 171 -14.01 -0.47 -8.26
C LYS A 171 -13.02 -0.71 -9.41
N TYR A 172 -12.92 0.25 -10.33
CA TYR A 172 -12.11 0.15 -11.54
C TYR A 172 -10.64 0.57 -11.34
N GLU A 173 -10.20 0.84 -10.11
CA GLU A 173 -8.80 1.24 -9.84
C GLU A 173 -7.85 0.05 -9.69
N SER A 174 -8.35 -1.09 -9.23
CA SER A 174 -7.56 -2.33 -9.09
C SER A 174 -8.46 -3.54 -8.89
N PHE A 175 -7.94 -4.74 -9.16
CA PHE A 175 -8.66 -5.99 -8.88
C PHE A 175 -9.07 -6.12 -7.40
N SER A 176 -8.25 -5.64 -6.45
CA SER A 176 -8.61 -5.69 -5.02
C SER A 176 -9.78 -4.77 -4.67
N ARG A 177 -9.94 -3.63 -5.36
CA ARG A 177 -11.06 -2.68 -5.11
C ARG A 177 -12.36 -3.10 -5.79
N GLN A 178 -12.33 -4.12 -6.64
CA GLN A 178 -13.52 -4.61 -7.33
C GLN A 178 -14.60 -5.10 -6.36
N GLU A 179 -14.16 -5.79 -5.31
CA GLU A 179 -15.02 -6.47 -4.33
C GLU A 179 -15.46 -5.55 -3.18
N THR A 180 -14.94 -4.32 -3.09
CA THR A 180 -15.33 -3.33 -2.07
C THR A 180 -16.85 -3.14 -2.09
N ALA A 181 -17.51 -3.11 -0.94
CA ALA A 181 -18.94 -2.87 -0.84
C ALA A 181 -19.27 -1.38 -1.08
N ALA A 182 -20.55 -1.02 -1.12
CA ALA A 182 -20.94 0.41 -1.21
C ALA A 182 -20.67 1.17 0.10
N THR A 183 -20.75 0.45 1.21
CA THR A 183 -20.45 0.92 2.57
C THR A 183 -19.68 -0.16 3.31
N GLU A 184 -18.69 0.21 4.11
CA GLU A 184 -17.88 -0.71 4.91
C GLU A 184 -17.62 -0.10 6.29
N ALA A 185 -17.80 -0.87 7.36
CA ALA A 185 -17.32 -0.44 8.67
C ALA A 185 -15.79 -0.35 8.64
N ASN A 186 -15.21 0.70 9.21
CA ASN A 186 -13.77 0.84 9.32
C ASN A 186 -13.25 -0.12 10.40
N PRO A 187 -12.43 -1.12 10.08
CA PRO A 187 -11.88 -2.02 11.10
C PRO A 187 -10.87 -1.32 12.04
N PHE A 188 -10.40 -0.11 11.73
CA PHE A 188 -9.37 0.60 12.51
C PHE A 188 -9.94 1.66 13.46
N VAL A 189 -11.12 2.19 13.14
CA VAL A 189 -11.77 3.26 13.89
C VAL A 189 -13.16 2.75 14.25
N PRO A 190 -13.36 2.24 15.48
CA PRO A 190 -14.66 1.76 15.94
C PRO A 190 -15.76 2.80 15.72
N GLY A 191 -16.91 2.36 15.21
CA GLY A 191 -18.06 3.25 14.94
C GLY A 191 -17.96 4.10 13.66
N GLN A 192 -16.85 4.04 12.92
CA GLN A 192 -16.75 4.70 11.62
C GLN A 192 -17.35 3.84 10.51
N LEU A 193 -18.28 4.41 9.73
CA LEU A 193 -18.80 3.82 8.50
C LEU A 193 -18.25 4.56 7.28
N ASN A 194 -17.55 3.84 6.41
CA ASN A 194 -17.07 4.36 5.14
C ASN A 194 -18.15 4.25 4.07
N VAL A 195 -18.34 5.31 3.28
CA VAL A 195 -19.30 5.41 2.17
C VAL A 195 -18.55 5.72 0.88
N PHE A 196 -18.82 4.95 -0.18
CA PHE A 196 -18.11 5.05 -1.47
C PHE A 196 -19.06 5.49 -2.60
N PRO A 197 -19.45 6.79 -2.66
CA PRO A 197 -20.50 7.26 -3.55
C PRO A 197 -20.17 7.13 -5.04
N ILE A 198 -18.88 7.20 -5.39
CA ILE A 198 -18.39 7.08 -6.77
C ILE A 198 -17.83 5.69 -7.09
N ARG A 199 -18.11 4.68 -6.25
CA ARG A 199 -17.60 3.32 -6.41
C ARG A 199 -17.74 2.75 -7.82
N GLN A 200 -18.90 3.00 -8.44
CA GLN A 200 -19.26 2.47 -9.76
C GLN A 200 -18.78 3.36 -10.92
N TRP A 201 -18.16 4.51 -10.64
CA TRP A 201 -17.75 5.47 -11.66
C TRP A 201 -16.42 5.04 -12.31
N ARG A 202 -16.31 5.30 -13.60
CA ARG A 202 -15.08 5.17 -14.40
C ARG A 202 -14.29 6.47 -14.33
N ALA A 203 -12.99 6.40 -14.60
CA ALA A 203 -12.13 7.60 -14.58
C ALA A 203 -12.64 8.70 -15.53
N ILE A 204 -13.17 8.32 -16.69
CA ILE A 204 -13.77 9.26 -17.63
C ILE A 204 -15.03 9.94 -17.08
N GLU A 205 -15.85 9.25 -16.29
CA GLU A 205 -17.06 9.82 -15.69
C GLU A 205 -16.69 10.85 -14.61
N VAL A 206 -15.63 10.57 -13.84
CA VAL A 206 -15.06 11.52 -12.86
C VAL A 206 -14.60 12.80 -13.56
N TRP A 207 -13.82 12.67 -14.64
CA TRP A 207 -13.36 13.82 -15.41
C TRP A 207 -14.49 14.60 -16.06
N LEU A 208 -15.42 13.92 -16.73
CA LEU A 208 -16.58 14.58 -17.33
C LEU A 208 -17.43 15.30 -16.29
N TYR A 209 -17.54 14.77 -15.07
CA TYR A 209 -18.21 15.45 -13.98
C TYR A 209 -17.47 16.72 -13.55
N ILE A 210 -16.15 16.67 -13.37
CA ILE A 210 -15.30 17.83 -13.03
C ILE A 210 -15.51 18.95 -14.05
N TYR A 211 -15.41 18.65 -15.35
CA TYR A 211 -15.62 19.64 -16.40
C TYR A 211 -17.08 20.11 -16.46
N TRP A 212 -18.06 19.21 -16.31
CA TRP A 212 -19.48 19.57 -16.32
C TRP A 212 -19.87 20.51 -15.17
N LYS A 213 -19.28 20.33 -14.00
CA LYS A 213 -19.51 21.17 -12.82
C LYS A 213 -18.55 22.34 -12.70
N ASN A 214 -17.62 22.48 -13.65
CA ASN A 214 -16.58 23.50 -13.64
C ASN A 214 -15.82 23.54 -12.30
N LEU A 215 -15.42 22.37 -11.78
CA LEU A 215 -14.68 22.28 -10.51
C LEU A 215 -13.22 22.63 -10.75
N ALA A 216 -12.67 23.51 -9.92
CA ALA A 216 -11.22 23.66 -9.82
C ALA A 216 -10.61 22.34 -9.38
N TYR A 217 -9.66 21.82 -10.16
CA TYR A 217 -8.97 20.57 -9.89
C TYR A 217 -7.47 20.81 -9.73
N ASN A 218 -6.78 19.84 -9.15
CA ASN A 218 -5.37 19.94 -8.86
C ASN A 218 -4.54 20.17 -10.14
N PRO A 219 -3.70 21.21 -10.20
CA PRO A 219 -2.99 21.59 -11.42
C PRO A 219 -1.99 20.53 -11.91
N LEU A 220 -1.59 19.58 -11.05
CA LEU A 220 -0.72 18.48 -11.45
C LEU A 220 -1.31 17.63 -12.59
N TYR A 221 -2.63 17.57 -12.72
CA TYR A 221 -3.25 16.86 -13.84
C TYR A 221 -2.93 17.50 -15.20
N ASP A 222 -2.89 18.83 -15.27
CA ASP A 222 -2.51 19.56 -16.49
C ASP A 222 -0.99 19.50 -16.73
N MET A 223 -0.21 19.29 -15.67
CA MET A 223 1.23 19.05 -15.73
C MET A 223 1.59 17.61 -16.16
N GLY A 224 0.59 16.77 -16.44
CA GLY A 224 0.78 15.43 -16.98
C GLY A 224 0.88 14.30 -15.95
N PHE A 225 0.42 14.52 -14.72
CA PHE A 225 0.25 13.46 -13.72
C PHE A 225 -1.16 12.85 -13.83
N GLU A 226 -1.26 11.54 -14.01
CA GLU A 226 -2.54 10.82 -14.02
C GLU A 226 -3.02 10.50 -12.61
N ARG A 227 -2.08 10.33 -11.67
CA ARG A 227 -2.37 10.11 -10.26
C ARG A 227 -1.59 11.05 -9.37
N VAL A 228 -2.35 11.80 -8.59
CA VAL A 228 -1.81 12.71 -7.59
C VAL A 228 -1.73 12.02 -6.24
N GLY A 229 -0.56 12.12 -5.62
CA GLY A 229 -0.25 11.63 -4.28
C GLY A 229 1.21 11.94 -3.96
N CYS A 230 1.88 11.08 -3.21
CA CYS A 230 3.26 11.31 -2.82
C CYS A 230 4.22 11.32 -4.02
N TYR A 231 5.13 12.29 -4.11
CA TYR A 231 5.97 12.51 -5.30
C TYR A 231 6.97 11.37 -5.58
N LEU A 232 7.37 10.63 -4.54
CA LEU A 232 8.30 9.49 -4.61
C LEU A 232 7.59 8.12 -4.54
N CYS A 233 6.28 8.07 -4.74
CA CYS A 233 5.50 6.85 -4.60
C CYS A 233 6.00 5.76 -5.57
N PRO A 234 6.34 4.54 -5.08
CA PRO A 234 6.82 3.48 -5.96
C PRO A 234 5.76 3.02 -6.94
N SER A 235 4.47 3.33 -6.70
CA SER A 235 3.38 2.97 -7.58
C SER A 235 3.26 3.87 -8.81
N THR A 236 3.84 5.08 -8.80
CA THR A 236 3.81 6.08 -9.88
C THR A 236 4.40 5.53 -11.18
N LEU A 237 3.93 6.03 -12.33
CA LEU A 237 4.47 5.62 -13.63
C LEU A 237 5.90 6.13 -13.80
N GLU A 238 6.71 5.45 -14.61
CA GLU A 238 8.10 5.92 -14.86
C GLU A 238 8.12 7.27 -15.56
N CYS A 239 7.20 7.49 -16.51
CA CYS A 239 7.05 8.79 -17.16
C CYS A 239 6.64 9.91 -16.20
N GLU A 240 5.82 9.61 -15.19
CA GLU A 240 5.46 10.57 -14.15
C GLU A 240 6.66 10.87 -13.23
N PHE A 241 7.51 9.88 -12.95
CA PHE A 241 8.73 10.09 -12.17
C PHE A 241 9.76 10.95 -12.92
N GLU A 242 9.90 10.75 -14.22
CA GLU A 242 10.67 11.64 -15.09
C GLU A 242 10.06 13.04 -15.15
N ARG A 243 8.72 13.17 -15.09
CA ARG A 243 8.07 14.47 -14.94
C ARG A 243 8.44 15.15 -13.62
N VAL A 244 8.58 14.39 -12.52
CA VAL A 244 9.08 14.95 -11.24
C VAL A 244 10.49 15.52 -11.42
N ARG A 245 11.39 14.85 -12.15
CA ARG A 245 12.72 15.38 -12.46
C ARG A 245 12.67 16.73 -13.19
N GLN A 246 11.76 16.86 -14.15
CA GLN A 246 11.65 18.04 -15.00
C GLN A 246 10.98 19.23 -14.29
N LEU A 247 9.93 18.98 -13.52
CA LEU A 247 9.11 20.03 -12.90
C LEU A 247 9.51 20.33 -11.45
N PHE A 248 10.07 19.34 -10.75
CA PHE A 248 10.39 19.39 -9.32
C PHE A 248 11.81 18.87 -9.02
N PRO A 249 12.85 19.48 -9.60
CA PRO A 249 14.22 18.96 -9.53
C PRO A 249 14.70 18.77 -8.10
N GLY A 250 14.40 19.68 -7.16
CA GLY A 250 14.81 19.54 -5.76
C GLY A 250 14.19 18.34 -5.04
N LEU A 251 12.92 18.01 -5.34
CA LEU A 251 12.28 16.81 -4.78
C LEU A 251 12.88 15.54 -5.36
N TYR A 252 13.14 15.54 -6.67
CA TYR A 252 13.77 14.45 -7.39
C TYR A 252 15.20 14.18 -6.89
N GLU A 253 16.03 15.22 -6.81
CA GLU A 253 17.43 15.14 -6.40
C GLU A 253 17.57 14.62 -4.97
N ARG A 254 16.75 15.12 -4.03
CA ARG A 254 16.74 14.61 -2.65
C ARG A 254 16.45 13.11 -2.61
N TRP A 255 15.48 12.65 -3.39
CA TRP A 255 15.12 11.24 -3.42
C TRP A 255 16.17 10.37 -4.12
N MET A 256 16.69 10.83 -5.26
CA MET A 256 17.74 10.11 -5.99
C MET A 256 19.05 10.02 -5.22
N ALA A 257 19.43 11.06 -4.47
CA ALA A 257 20.60 11.03 -3.60
C ALA A 257 20.49 9.93 -2.54
N TYR A 258 19.31 9.79 -1.91
CA TYR A 258 19.04 8.68 -0.99
C TYR A 258 19.12 7.32 -1.70
N LEU A 259 18.45 7.18 -2.85
CA LEU A 259 18.44 5.91 -3.59
C LEU A 259 19.84 5.48 -4.02
N GLN A 260 20.66 6.38 -4.54
CA GLN A 260 22.02 6.09 -4.96
C GLN A 260 22.88 5.63 -3.77
N LYS A 261 22.80 6.32 -2.63
CA LYS A 261 23.47 5.92 -1.39
C LYS A 261 23.02 4.52 -0.93
N TRP A 262 21.71 4.26 -0.95
CA TRP A 262 21.15 2.97 -0.56
C TRP A 262 21.55 1.85 -1.54
N THR A 263 21.53 2.11 -2.84
CA THR A 263 21.94 1.17 -3.88
C THR A 263 23.41 0.79 -3.73
N ALA A 264 24.29 1.79 -3.51
CA ALA A 264 25.71 1.56 -3.26
C ALA A 264 25.94 0.72 -1.99
N SER A 265 25.21 0.96 -0.91
CA SER A 265 25.34 0.17 0.34
C SER A 265 24.89 -1.28 0.19
N LYS A 266 24.14 -1.61 -0.87
CA LYS A 266 23.73 -2.97 -1.21
C LYS A 266 24.61 -3.64 -2.27
N GLY A 267 25.72 -3.01 -2.66
CA GLY A 267 26.60 -3.52 -3.72
C GLY A 267 25.92 -3.60 -5.09
N LEU A 268 24.87 -2.79 -5.30
CA LEU A 268 24.11 -2.74 -6.54
C LEU A 268 24.64 -1.59 -7.43
N PRO A 269 24.55 -1.72 -8.76
CA PRO A 269 25.00 -0.69 -9.69
C PRO A 269 24.05 0.53 -9.68
N PRO A 270 24.52 1.77 -9.94
CA PRO A 270 23.69 2.98 -9.95
C PRO A 270 22.43 2.88 -10.82
N GLU A 271 22.54 2.17 -11.94
CA GLU A 271 21.47 1.88 -12.89
C GLU A 271 20.27 1.18 -12.21
N TYR A 272 20.50 0.46 -11.10
CA TYR A 272 19.43 -0.11 -10.30
C TYR A 272 18.43 0.96 -9.81
N ALA A 273 18.96 2.10 -9.33
CA ALA A 273 18.16 3.22 -8.88
C ALA A 273 17.48 3.95 -10.06
N GLU A 274 18.25 4.21 -11.12
CA GLU A 274 17.84 4.98 -12.30
C GLU A 274 16.72 4.29 -13.09
N TYR A 275 16.80 2.98 -13.28
CA TYR A 275 15.78 2.19 -13.96
C TYR A 275 14.61 1.76 -13.06
N GLY A 276 14.57 2.25 -11.80
CA GLY A 276 13.43 2.07 -10.93
C GLY A 276 13.27 0.67 -10.32
N PHE A 277 14.33 -0.16 -10.27
CA PHE A 277 14.26 -1.51 -9.73
C PHE A 277 13.87 -1.53 -8.25
N TRP A 278 14.27 -0.51 -7.49
CA TRP A 278 13.91 -0.27 -6.08
C TRP A 278 12.40 -0.29 -5.79
N ARG A 279 11.57 -0.07 -6.82
CA ARG A 279 10.10 -0.07 -6.70
C ARG A 279 9.52 -1.47 -6.46
N TRP A 280 10.33 -2.52 -6.44
CA TRP A 280 9.91 -3.88 -6.17
C TRP A 280 10.89 -4.59 -5.25
N GLN A 281 10.39 -5.19 -4.18
CA GLN A 281 11.19 -6.11 -3.37
C GLN A 281 11.30 -7.48 -4.07
N GLN A 282 10.22 -7.91 -4.72
CA GLN A 282 10.17 -9.06 -5.62
C GLN A 282 9.98 -8.57 -7.05
N HIS A 283 11.03 -8.71 -7.87
CA HIS A 283 11.01 -8.24 -9.25
C HIS A 283 10.05 -9.08 -10.12
N PRO A 284 9.08 -8.46 -10.82
CA PRO A 284 8.18 -9.19 -11.71
C PRO A 284 8.92 -9.64 -12.98
N PRO A 285 8.40 -10.64 -13.73
CA PRO A 285 9.07 -11.20 -14.90
C PRO A 285 9.55 -10.17 -15.93
N LYS A 286 8.77 -9.10 -16.14
CA LYS A 286 9.15 -8.00 -17.04
C LYS A 286 10.40 -7.24 -16.59
N MET A 287 10.60 -7.07 -15.28
CA MET A 287 11.77 -6.38 -14.74
C MET A 287 12.99 -7.31 -14.75
N LEU A 288 12.81 -8.62 -14.49
CA LEU A 288 13.88 -9.60 -14.64
C LEU A 288 14.39 -9.66 -16.10
N ALA A 289 13.47 -9.66 -17.06
CA ALA A 289 13.82 -9.61 -18.48
C ALA A 289 14.57 -8.32 -18.85
N LEU A 290 14.13 -7.17 -18.33
CA LEU A 290 14.79 -5.88 -18.52
C LEU A 290 16.21 -5.87 -17.93
N ALA A 291 16.38 -6.35 -16.70
CA ALA A 291 17.69 -6.46 -16.06
C ALA A 291 18.64 -7.32 -16.88
N LYS A 292 18.18 -8.48 -17.37
CA LYS A 292 18.97 -9.36 -18.24
C LYS A 292 19.34 -8.70 -19.56
N GLN A 293 18.40 -7.97 -20.18
CA GLN A 293 18.63 -7.27 -21.44
C GLN A 293 19.67 -6.14 -21.29
N LEU A 294 19.66 -5.44 -20.15
CA LEU A 294 20.55 -4.31 -19.87
C LEU A 294 21.85 -4.71 -19.14
N GLY A 295 22.00 -5.98 -18.73
CA GLY A 295 23.16 -6.44 -17.95
C GLY A 295 23.22 -5.86 -16.54
N ILE A 296 22.09 -5.45 -15.96
CA ILE A 296 22.03 -4.81 -14.64
C ILE A 296 21.94 -5.87 -13.55
N ALA A 297 22.88 -5.84 -12.61
CA ALA A 297 22.80 -6.66 -11.40
C ALA A 297 21.67 -6.17 -10.47
N ILE A 298 20.82 -7.10 -10.03
CA ILE A 298 19.61 -6.80 -9.24
C ILE A 298 19.56 -7.54 -7.91
N THR A 299 20.59 -8.32 -7.59
CA THR A 299 20.69 -9.10 -6.35
C THR A 299 21.59 -8.36 -5.36
N PRO A 300 21.07 -7.96 -4.19
CA PRO A 300 21.86 -7.30 -3.15
C PRO A 300 22.98 -8.20 -2.63
N VAL A 301 24.11 -7.61 -2.23
CA VAL A 301 25.16 -8.28 -1.44
C VAL A 301 24.83 -8.12 0.04
N GLU A 302 24.99 -9.18 0.83
CA GLU A 302 24.71 -9.17 2.27
C GLU A 302 26.00 -9.06 3.09
N THR A 303 26.16 -7.96 3.81
CA THR A 303 27.32 -7.72 4.68
C THR A 303 26.97 -7.03 6.02
N GLU A 304 25.72 -7.08 6.47
CA GLU A 304 25.26 -6.29 7.63
C GLU A 304 25.06 -7.15 8.89
N ASP A 305 25.35 -6.56 10.06
CA ASP A 305 25.04 -7.12 11.37
C ASP A 305 23.53 -7.36 11.55
N PHE A 306 23.16 -8.41 12.30
CA PHE A 306 21.76 -8.78 12.49
C PHE A 306 20.97 -7.72 13.29
N SER A 307 19.97 -7.12 12.65
CA SER A 307 19.01 -6.21 13.27
C SER A 307 17.60 -6.46 12.74
N ILE A 308 16.58 -6.08 13.53
CA ILE A 308 15.18 -6.14 13.14
C ILE A 308 14.53 -4.77 13.38
N SER A 309 13.87 -4.23 12.37
CA SER A 309 12.99 -3.04 12.47
C SER A 309 11.62 -3.42 11.94
N ALA A 310 10.53 -3.10 12.64
CA ALA A 310 9.21 -3.58 12.24
C ALA A 310 8.12 -2.52 12.43
N VAL A 311 7.13 -2.58 11.55
CA VAL A 311 5.88 -1.82 11.62
C VAL A 311 4.70 -2.76 11.39
N SER A 312 3.73 -2.73 12.29
CA SER A 312 2.49 -3.48 12.18
C SER A 312 1.34 -2.57 11.73
N GLY A 313 0.32 -3.13 11.10
CA GLY A 313 -0.86 -2.38 10.68
C GLY A 313 -1.57 -3.01 9.49
N HIS A 314 -2.78 -2.57 9.21
CA HIS A 314 -3.58 -3.16 8.15
C HIS A 314 -3.17 -2.74 6.75
N SER A 315 -3.32 -3.66 5.79
CA SER A 315 -3.01 -3.43 4.39
C SER A 315 -4.15 -2.72 3.68
N VAL A 316 -3.95 -1.43 3.39
CA VAL A 316 -4.90 -0.59 2.62
C VAL A 316 -5.15 -1.12 1.20
N CYS A 317 -4.31 -2.05 0.71
CA CYS A 317 -4.27 -2.51 -0.68
C CYS A 317 -4.72 -3.97 -0.88
N SER A 318 -5.09 -4.69 0.20
CA SER A 318 -5.45 -6.11 0.14
C SER A 318 -6.85 -6.41 0.71
N GLY A 319 -7.74 -5.42 0.82
CA GLY A 319 -9.08 -5.64 1.36
C GLY A 319 -9.16 -5.71 2.89
N GLY A 320 -8.24 -5.07 3.63
CA GLY A 320 -8.36 -4.90 5.08
C GLY A 320 -7.58 -5.89 5.96
N ASP A 321 -6.89 -6.88 5.38
CA ASP A 321 -6.03 -7.82 6.11
C ASP A 321 -4.99 -7.11 6.99
N PHE A 322 -4.69 -7.67 8.16
CA PHE A 322 -3.59 -7.20 9.01
C PHE A 322 -2.24 -7.62 8.43
N SER A 323 -1.25 -6.74 8.50
CA SER A 323 0.09 -7.06 8.02
C SER A 323 1.19 -6.50 8.89
N VAL A 324 2.23 -7.32 9.10
CA VAL A 324 3.46 -6.87 9.73
C VAL A 324 4.52 -6.77 8.65
N GLU A 325 5.14 -5.60 8.52
CA GLU A 325 6.25 -5.35 7.61
C GLU A 325 7.49 -5.08 8.43
N ALA A 326 8.54 -5.87 8.22
CA ALA A 326 9.79 -5.75 8.95
C ALA A 326 10.99 -5.78 8.02
N ARG A 327 12.07 -5.15 8.47
CA ARG A 327 13.40 -5.23 7.90
C ARG A 327 14.25 -6.11 8.78
N ILE A 328 14.93 -7.08 8.19
CA ILE A 328 15.85 -7.99 8.86
C ILE A 328 17.18 -7.95 8.11
N ARG A 329 18.23 -7.55 8.83
CA ARG A 329 19.61 -7.51 8.32
C ARG A 329 20.36 -8.77 8.75
N GLY A 330 21.43 -9.13 8.03
CA GLY A 330 22.33 -10.23 8.41
C GLY A 330 21.76 -11.65 8.25
N VAL A 331 20.78 -11.85 7.36
CA VAL A 331 20.28 -13.18 6.99
C VAL A 331 20.04 -13.27 5.50
N SER A 332 20.65 -14.29 4.89
CA SER A 332 20.50 -14.57 3.48
C SER A 332 19.20 -15.23 3.13
N LEU A 333 18.78 -15.03 1.88
CA LEU A 333 17.59 -15.70 1.35
C LEU A 333 17.71 -17.24 1.48
N SER A 334 18.91 -17.80 1.27
CA SER A 334 19.18 -19.22 1.48
C SER A 334 19.08 -19.63 2.94
N GLU A 335 19.64 -18.84 3.86
CA GLU A 335 19.60 -19.13 5.30
C GLU A 335 18.17 -19.03 5.84
N ALA A 336 17.41 -18.04 5.38
CA ALA A 336 15.99 -17.93 5.68
C ALA A 336 15.22 -19.16 5.21
N ALA A 337 15.47 -19.63 3.98
CA ALA A 337 14.83 -20.85 3.46
C ALA A 337 15.13 -22.08 4.33
N ASP A 338 16.35 -22.19 4.85
CA ASP A 338 16.78 -23.31 5.68
C ASP A 338 16.08 -23.38 7.04
N VAL A 339 15.60 -22.26 7.60
CA VAL A 339 14.93 -22.26 8.93
C VAL A 339 13.43 -22.00 8.91
N MET A 340 12.91 -21.38 7.83
CA MET A 340 11.49 -20.99 7.76
C MET A 340 10.52 -22.16 7.64
N ARG A 341 11.00 -23.38 7.40
CA ARG A 341 10.15 -24.60 7.37
C ARG A 341 9.43 -24.88 8.68
N MET A 342 9.90 -24.33 9.80
CA MET A 342 9.15 -24.39 11.05
C MET A 342 7.85 -23.59 11.06
N LEU A 343 7.70 -22.65 10.14
CA LEU A 343 6.47 -21.85 10.01
C LEU A 343 5.44 -22.56 9.12
N GLY A 344 5.85 -23.57 8.37
CA GLY A 344 5.02 -24.33 7.44
C GLY A 344 5.74 -24.60 6.12
N ASN A 345 4.95 -24.91 5.08
CA ASN A 345 5.48 -25.25 3.76
C ASN A 345 6.19 -24.04 3.12
N VAL A 346 7.48 -24.20 2.84
CA VAL A 346 8.33 -23.17 2.25
C VAL A 346 8.41 -23.35 0.73
N VAL A 347 8.14 -22.27 0.00
CA VAL A 347 8.47 -22.11 -1.41
C VAL A 347 9.69 -21.19 -1.49
N TYR A 348 10.86 -21.76 -1.82
CA TYR A 348 12.09 -21.01 -2.02
C TYR A 348 12.28 -20.70 -3.50
N SER A 349 12.30 -19.41 -3.85
CA SER A 349 12.52 -18.95 -5.23
C SER A 349 13.66 -17.93 -5.25
N PRO A 350 14.91 -18.36 -5.41
CA PRO A 350 16.06 -17.46 -5.47
C PRO A 350 15.98 -16.51 -6.67
N GLU A 351 15.46 -16.99 -7.81
CA GLU A 351 15.28 -16.17 -9.02
C GLU A 351 14.29 -15.02 -8.82
N MET A 352 13.24 -15.23 -8.03
CA MET A 352 12.29 -14.17 -7.65
C MET A 352 12.72 -13.43 -6.38
N GLY A 353 13.87 -13.78 -5.80
CA GLY A 353 14.38 -13.18 -4.56
C GLY A 353 13.43 -13.34 -3.37
N VAL A 354 12.70 -14.46 -3.26
CA VAL A 354 11.69 -14.63 -2.19
C VAL A 354 11.66 -16.04 -1.60
N VAL A 355 11.50 -16.10 -0.27
CA VAL A 355 11.06 -17.27 0.50
C VAL A 355 9.62 -17.02 0.92
N LEU A 356 8.70 -17.90 0.51
CA LEU A 356 7.27 -17.77 0.77
C LEU A 356 6.78 -18.93 1.63
N ILE A 357 6.03 -18.62 2.68
CA ILE A 357 5.27 -19.58 3.47
C ILE A 357 3.79 -19.23 3.32
N LYS A 358 3.00 -20.20 2.88
CA LYS A 358 1.55 -20.03 2.73
C LYS A 358 0.83 -21.05 3.61
N SER A 359 0.08 -20.55 4.58
CA SER A 359 -0.85 -21.34 5.38
C SER A 359 -2.29 -20.95 5.05
N ARG A 360 -3.27 -21.69 5.62
CA ARG A 360 -4.70 -21.37 5.42
C ARG A 360 -5.10 -20.00 5.97
N SER A 361 -4.38 -19.49 6.96
CA SER A 361 -4.75 -18.27 7.70
C SER A 361 -3.70 -17.15 7.64
N CYS A 362 -2.52 -17.41 7.06
CA CYS A 362 -1.43 -16.44 7.03
C CYS A 362 -0.49 -16.67 5.84
N THR A 363 0.10 -15.59 5.34
CA THR A 363 1.20 -15.60 4.37
C THR A 363 2.42 -14.91 4.97
N VAL A 364 3.59 -15.53 4.87
CA VAL A 364 4.88 -14.95 5.25
C VAL A 364 5.76 -14.89 4.01
N LYS A 365 6.35 -13.73 3.73
CA LYS A 365 7.30 -13.52 2.64
C LYS A 365 8.58 -12.91 3.19
N PHE A 366 9.71 -13.52 2.90
CA PHE A 366 11.02 -12.95 3.15
C PHE A 366 11.72 -12.70 1.82
N PHE A 367 12.13 -11.47 1.60
CA PHE A 367 12.70 -11.00 0.34
C PHE A 367 14.23 -10.98 0.43
N ALA A 368 14.92 -11.13 -0.70
CA ALA A 368 16.38 -11.07 -0.80
C ALA A 368 16.96 -9.72 -0.38
N SER A 369 16.12 -8.69 -0.37
CA SER A 369 16.50 -7.42 0.21
C SER A 369 16.69 -7.50 1.73
N GLY A 370 16.14 -8.49 2.43
CA GLY A 370 16.05 -8.55 3.90
C GLY A 370 14.69 -8.11 4.44
N ASN A 371 13.73 -7.76 3.57
CA ASN A 371 12.38 -7.40 4.02
C ASN A 371 11.55 -8.66 4.36
N LEU A 372 10.78 -8.60 5.43
CA LEU A 372 9.82 -9.59 5.87
C LEU A 372 8.42 -8.98 5.80
N LYS A 373 7.47 -9.71 5.22
CA LYS A 373 6.06 -9.34 5.20
C LYS A 373 5.21 -10.50 5.67
N VAL A 374 4.47 -10.29 6.75
CA VAL A 374 3.45 -11.21 7.26
C VAL A 374 2.08 -10.61 6.97
N THR A 375 1.14 -11.42 6.50
CA THR A 375 -0.24 -11.00 6.21
C THR A 375 -1.20 -12.05 6.71
N ALA A 376 -2.18 -11.65 7.52
CA ALA A 376 -3.24 -12.52 8.04
C ALA A 376 -4.53 -11.71 8.24
N ALA A 377 -5.68 -12.38 8.27
CA ALA A 377 -6.95 -11.73 8.53
C ALA A 377 -7.06 -11.18 9.97
N ASP A 378 -6.43 -11.86 10.93
CA ASP A 378 -6.45 -11.50 12.36
C ASP A 378 -5.09 -10.97 12.83
N ARG A 379 -5.11 -9.90 13.63
CA ARG A 379 -3.90 -9.27 14.18
C ARG A 379 -3.08 -10.22 15.04
N LYS A 380 -3.70 -10.96 15.97
CA LYS A 380 -2.98 -11.89 16.86
C LYS A 380 -2.29 -13.00 16.07
N VAL A 381 -2.92 -13.47 14.98
CA VAL A 381 -2.31 -14.45 14.07
C VAL A 381 -1.10 -13.85 13.35
N ALA A 382 -1.20 -12.62 12.83
CA ALA A 382 -0.10 -11.94 12.16
C ALA A 382 1.08 -11.68 13.11
N ASP A 383 0.82 -11.14 14.31
CA ASP A 383 1.84 -10.81 15.30
C ASP A 383 2.58 -12.07 15.77
N ARG A 384 1.85 -13.15 16.05
CA ARG A 384 2.45 -14.45 16.39
C ARG A 384 3.31 -15.00 15.25
N MET A 385 2.85 -14.92 14.01
CA MET A 385 3.59 -15.41 12.85
C MET A 385 4.83 -14.56 12.55
N TYR A 386 4.73 -13.24 12.71
CA TYR A 386 5.87 -12.33 12.66
C TYR A 386 6.91 -12.67 13.71
N ARG A 387 6.50 -12.83 14.97
CA ARG A 387 7.42 -13.13 16.06
C ARG A 387 8.11 -14.47 15.82
N ASN A 388 7.37 -15.49 15.39
CA ASN A 388 7.93 -16.79 15.04
C ASN A 388 8.91 -16.70 13.86
N ALA A 389 8.61 -15.91 12.83
CA ALA A 389 9.50 -15.71 11.69
C ALA A 389 10.80 -15.01 12.09
N CYS A 390 10.70 -13.89 12.82
CA CYS A 390 11.84 -13.17 13.37
C CYS A 390 12.69 -14.06 14.28
N LEU A 391 12.04 -14.91 15.08
CA LEU A 391 12.73 -15.86 15.94
C LEU A 391 13.61 -16.84 15.13
N GLN A 392 13.09 -17.33 14.00
CA GLN A 392 13.86 -18.24 13.15
C GLN A 392 15.03 -17.54 12.47
N LEU A 393 14.80 -16.32 11.99
CA LEU A 393 15.83 -15.53 11.33
C LEU A 393 16.93 -15.11 12.32
N LEU A 394 16.57 -14.73 13.54
CA LEU A 394 17.54 -14.49 14.62
C LEU A 394 18.34 -15.75 14.96
N ARG A 395 17.66 -16.90 15.03
CA ARG A 395 18.28 -18.19 15.36
C ARG A 395 19.31 -18.61 14.31
N ILE A 396 19.06 -18.39 13.02
CA ILE A 396 20.03 -18.71 11.96
C ILE A 396 21.16 -17.67 11.90
N ALA A 397 20.84 -16.38 12.10
CA ALA A 397 21.83 -15.31 12.07
C ALA A 397 22.90 -15.45 13.15
N ARG A 398 22.49 -15.83 14.36
CA ARG A 398 23.39 -15.98 15.52
C ARG A 398 23.64 -17.44 15.89
N CYS A 399 23.45 -18.36 14.94
CA CYS A 399 23.69 -19.78 15.18
C CYS A 399 25.18 -20.03 15.45
N SER A 400 25.51 -20.56 16.64
CA SER A 400 26.87 -20.97 17.00
C SER A 400 27.20 -22.42 16.61
N GLY A 401 26.27 -23.13 15.98
CA GLY A 401 26.45 -24.54 15.62
C GLY A 401 26.49 -25.53 16.78
N CYS A 402 26.00 -25.15 17.98
CA CYS A 402 26.14 -25.96 19.20
C CYS A 402 25.38 -27.30 19.22
N GLY A 403 24.51 -27.58 18.24
CA GLY A 403 23.84 -28.88 18.11
C GLY A 403 22.70 -29.18 19.08
N VAL A 404 22.47 -28.38 20.15
CA VAL A 404 21.44 -28.63 21.18
C VAL A 404 20.04 -28.88 20.60
N CYS A 405 19.70 -28.16 19.53
CA CYS A 405 18.41 -28.27 18.88
C CYS A 405 18.16 -29.61 18.16
N LEU A 406 19.21 -30.36 17.78
CA LEU A 406 19.09 -31.67 17.15
C LEU A 406 18.49 -32.67 18.16
N ASN A 407 19.00 -32.67 19.40
CA ASN A 407 18.51 -33.54 20.47
C ASN A 407 17.07 -33.20 20.89
N ALA A 408 16.69 -31.93 20.82
CA ALA A 408 15.32 -31.49 21.13
C ALA A 408 14.31 -31.83 20.00
N CYS A 409 14.78 -32.18 18.80
CA CYS A 409 13.92 -32.47 17.67
C CYS A 409 13.48 -33.93 17.67
N THR A 410 12.26 -34.19 18.16
CA THR A 410 11.68 -35.54 18.22
C THR A 410 11.41 -36.18 16.85
N ARG A 411 11.55 -35.43 15.76
CA ARG A 411 11.35 -35.90 14.37
C ARG A 411 12.66 -36.06 13.60
N GLY A 412 13.81 -35.68 14.19
CA GLY A 412 15.08 -35.66 13.48
C GLY A 412 15.11 -34.71 12.28
N SER A 413 14.26 -33.67 12.28
CA SER A 413 14.08 -32.76 11.14
C SER A 413 15.12 -31.64 11.06
N ILE A 414 16.18 -31.70 11.86
CA ILE A 414 17.20 -30.64 11.92
C ILE A 414 18.56 -31.27 11.61
N GLU A 415 19.26 -30.65 10.67
CA GLU A 415 20.62 -30.97 10.28
C GLU A 415 21.53 -29.78 10.62
N LEU A 416 22.79 -30.05 10.96
CA LEU A 416 23.80 -29.03 11.09
C LEU A 416 24.72 -29.08 9.86
N LYS A 417 24.71 -28.01 9.06
CA LYS A 417 25.50 -27.87 7.84
C LYS A 417 26.29 -26.57 7.88
N ASN A 418 27.61 -26.66 7.72
CA ASN A 418 28.53 -25.52 7.73
C ASN A 418 28.39 -24.64 9.00
N GLY A 419 28.23 -25.26 10.17
CA GLY A 419 28.04 -24.55 11.44
C GLY A 419 26.67 -23.89 11.63
N LYS A 420 25.77 -23.98 10.64
CA LYS A 420 24.41 -23.46 10.69
C LYS A 420 23.38 -24.58 10.62
N ILE A 421 22.18 -24.30 11.12
CA ILE A 421 21.09 -25.28 11.11
C ILE A 421 20.32 -25.23 9.81
N LYS A 422 19.90 -26.40 9.34
CA LYS A 422 18.94 -26.58 8.27
C LYS A 422 17.79 -27.43 8.78
N ILE A 423 16.58 -26.96 8.55
CA ILE A 423 15.33 -27.63 8.93
C ILE A 423 14.78 -28.30 7.67
N HIS A 424 14.32 -29.54 7.79
CA HIS A 424 13.78 -30.33 6.71
C HIS A 424 12.25 -30.34 6.71
N ASP A 425 11.65 -30.76 5.59
CA ASP A 425 10.19 -30.75 5.38
C ASP A 425 9.43 -31.70 6.33
N SER A 426 10.13 -32.64 6.99
CA SER A 426 9.56 -33.49 8.03
C SER A 426 9.23 -32.74 9.33
N CYS A 427 9.57 -31.45 9.42
CA CYS A 427 9.30 -30.63 10.59
C CYS A 427 7.80 -30.35 10.77
N THR A 428 7.29 -30.55 11.97
CA THR A 428 5.88 -30.28 12.31
C THR A 428 5.65 -28.89 12.90
N GLY A 429 6.68 -28.05 13.01
CA GLY A 429 6.58 -26.72 13.62
C GLY A 429 6.27 -26.72 15.12
N CYS A 430 6.59 -27.81 15.85
CA CYS A 430 6.23 -27.97 17.27
C CYS A 430 6.96 -27.03 18.24
N GLY A 431 8.01 -26.32 17.80
CA GLY A 431 8.69 -25.30 18.60
C GLY A 431 9.67 -25.81 19.68
N LYS A 432 9.71 -27.10 20.02
CA LYS A 432 10.60 -27.65 21.07
C LYS A 432 12.08 -27.29 20.91
N CYS A 433 12.56 -27.26 19.66
CA CYS A 433 13.94 -26.90 19.36
C CYS A 433 14.26 -25.39 19.51
N ASN A 434 13.23 -24.54 19.57
CA ASN A 434 13.37 -23.13 19.92
C ASN A 434 13.52 -22.96 21.44
N GLU A 435 12.75 -23.71 22.24
CA GLU A 435 12.81 -23.66 23.71
C GLU A 435 14.20 -24.03 24.25
N SER A 436 14.88 -24.97 23.57
CA SER A 436 16.24 -25.38 23.91
C SER A 436 17.34 -24.48 23.33
N CYS A 437 17.00 -23.54 22.44
CA CYS A 437 18.00 -22.69 21.78
C CYS A 437 18.43 -21.50 22.65
N VAL A 438 19.73 -21.41 22.93
CA VAL A 438 20.30 -20.33 23.76
C VAL A 438 20.10 -18.95 23.12
N VAL A 439 20.20 -18.85 21.78
CA VAL A 439 19.99 -17.60 21.03
C VAL A 439 18.56 -17.08 21.20
N VAL A 440 17.58 -18.00 21.19
CA VAL A 440 16.15 -17.69 21.30
C VAL A 440 15.80 -17.11 22.67
N ARG A 441 16.52 -17.47 23.74
CA ARG A 441 16.28 -16.94 25.09
C ARG A 441 16.46 -15.42 25.18
N TYR A 442 17.27 -14.83 24.30
CA TYR A 442 17.50 -13.39 24.25
C TYR A 442 16.65 -12.67 23.20
N ALA A 443 15.74 -13.39 22.51
CA ALA A 443 14.95 -12.84 21.41
C ALA A 443 14.08 -11.65 21.81
N ASN A 444 13.58 -11.61 23.06
CA ASN A 444 12.76 -10.51 23.56
C ASN A 444 13.51 -9.16 23.64
N ARG A 445 14.84 -9.17 23.62
CA ARG A 445 15.65 -7.95 23.59
C ARG A 445 15.96 -7.46 22.17
N ILE A 446 15.65 -8.27 21.15
CA ILE A 446 16.09 -8.08 19.77
C ILE A 446 14.92 -7.97 18.80
N ILE A 447 13.85 -8.74 19.02
CA ILE A 447 12.63 -8.69 18.22
C ILE A 447 11.76 -7.56 18.78
N PRO A 448 11.47 -6.50 18.00
CA PRO A 448 10.59 -5.42 18.45
C PRO A 448 9.19 -5.95 18.79
N ASP A 449 8.65 -5.47 19.90
CA ASP A 449 7.22 -5.56 20.18
C ASP A 449 6.47 -4.61 19.23
N ILE A 450 5.32 -5.04 18.70
CA ILE A 450 4.58 -4.37 17.60
C ILE A 450 3.07 -4.38 17.79
#